data_AF-A0A842RES9-F1
#
_entry.id   AF-A0A842RES9-F1
#
_cell.length_a   1.000
_cell.length_b   1.000
_cell.length_c   1.000
_cell.angle_alpha   90.00
_cell.angle_beta   90.00
_cell.angle_gamma   90.00
#
_symmetry.space_group_name_H-M   'P 1'
#
loop_
_entity.id
_entity.type
_entity.pdbx_description
1 polymer ?
#
loop_
_entity_poly.entity_id
_entity_poly.type
_entity_poly.pdbx_seq_one_letter_code
_entity_poly.pdbx_strand_id
1 'polypeptide(L)'
;MSRSWCNILEKDWYEDYGFLITVVEEGNCRAFHKKGQKFEINDYTTPKGLCFETAHAIYPLLFAMRLDADVTKLGAEESNIRFFNCPAREIKFKIERFRQCNNCGKKIEKEELFDREKQYENYSLNLKVCSECAKLLE
;
A
#
# COMPACT_ATOMS: atom_id res chain seq x y z
N MET A 1 29.50 -8.34 -17.88
CA MET A 1 29.00 -6.98 -18.19
C MET A 1 27.99 -6.60 -17.12
N SER A 2 28.45 -5.80 -16.17
CA SER A 2 27.72 -5.32 -14.99
C SER A 2 27.17 -3.92 -15.27
N ARG A 3 25.88 -3.68 -14.99
CA ARG A 3 25.32 -2.48 -14.33
C ARG A 3 23.77 -2.43 -14.37
N SER A 4 23.25 -1.92 -13.24
CA SER A 4 22.00 -1.15 -13.02
C SER A 4 20.63 -1.82 -13.14
N TRP A 5 20.25 -2.67 -12.18
CA TRP A 5 18.84 -2.93 -11.85
C TRP A 5 18.41 -2.39 -10.47
N CYS A 6 19.31 -1.66 -9.80
CA CYS A 6 18.98 -0.87 -8.63
C CYS A 6 19.47 0.56 -8.91
N ASN A 7 18.63 1.35 -9.58
CA ASN A 7 18.75 2.81 -9.46
C ASN A 7 18.35 3.13 -8.03
N ILE A 8 19.36 3.14 -7.16
CA ILE A 8 19.28 3.50 -5.76
C ILE A 8 18.81 4.95 -5.72
N LEU A 9 17.50 5.07 -5.54
CA LEU A 9 16.84 6.26 -5.07
C LEU A 9 16.82 7.49 -6.02
N GLU A 10 16.37 7.32 -7.27
CA GLU A 10 16.09 8.45 -8.20
C GLU A 10 14.77 9.19 -7.92
N LYS A 11 13.91 8.69 -7.03
CA LYS A 11 12.62 9.30 -6.68
C LYS A 11 12.76 10.00 -5.33
N ASP A 12 12.14 11.17 -5.21
CA ASP A 12 12.18 11.95 -3.97
C ASP A 12 11.24 11.39 -2.87
N TRP A 13 10.35 10.45 -3.22
CA TRP A 13 9.34 9.93 -2.30
C TRP A 13 9.16 8.41 -2.43
N TYR A 14 9.13 7.73 -1.27
CA TYR A 14 8.98 6.29 -1.18
C TYR A 14 7.95 5.89 -0.14
N GLU A 15 6.99 5.06 -0.55
CA GLU A 15 5.97 4.51 0.33
C GLU A 15 6.44 3.15 0.87
N ASP A 16 6.50 3.01 2.18
CA ASP A 16 6.82 1.74 2.86
C ASP A 16 5.57 0.86 3.03
N TYR A 17 4.42 1.35 2.59
CA TYR A 17 3.12 0.69 2.63
C TYR A 17 2.42 0.66 1.27
N GLY A 18 1.91 -0.51 0.93
CA GLY A 18 0.96 -0.73 -0.17
C GLY A 18 -0.39 -1.25 0.34
N PHE A 19 -1.39 -1.24 -0.55
CA PHE A 19 -2.73 -1.74 -0.26
C PHE A 19 -3.23 -2.70 -1.33
N LEU A 20 -3.86 -3.78 -0.87
CA LEU A 20 -4.63 -4.67 -1.71
C LEU A 20 -6.12 -4.50 -1.37
N ILE A 21 -6.89 -4.03 -2.35
CA ILE A 21 -8.35 -3.89 -2.24
C ILE A 21 -8.97 -5.03 -3.04
N THR A 22 -9.70 -5.92 -2.37
CA THR A 22 -10.36 -7.07 -2.98
C THR A 22 -11.86 -6.96 -2.85
N VAL A 23 -12.60 -7.17 -3.94
CA VAL A 23 -14.07 -7.30 -3.88
C VAL A 23 -14.43 -8.64 -3.26
N VAL A 24 -15.10 -8.63 -2.11
CA VAL A 24 -15.48 -9.85 -1.37
C VAL A 24 -16.97 -10.19 -1.47
N GLU A 25 -17.82 -9.19 -1.67
CA GLU A 25 -19.25 -9.35 -1.95
C GLU A 25 -19.63 -8.46 -3.14
N GLU A 26 -20.44 -9.00 -4.06
CA GLU A 26 -20.92 -8.30 -5.24
C GLU A 26 -22.44 -8.07 -5.20
N GLY A 27 -22.90 -7.08 -5.96
CA GLY A 27 -24.30 -6.64 -6.02
C GLY A 27 -24.56 -5.83 -7.29
N ASN A 28 -25.54 -4.93 -7.26
CA ASN A 28 -25.95 -4.13 -8.41
C ASN A 28 -25.00 -2.93 -8.64
N CYS A 29 -23.77 -3.23 -9.07
CA CYS A 29 -22.72 -2.23 -9.21
C CYS A 29 -22.73 -1.53 -10.58
N ARG A 30 -22.91 -0.20 -10.57
CA ARG A 30 -22.82 0.68 -11.76
C ARG A 30 -21.45 0.67 -12.44
N ALA A 31 -20.40 0.35 -11.68
CA ALA A 31 -19.03 0.24 -12.17
C ALA A 31 -18.63 -1.20 -12.54
N PHE A 32 -19.59 -2.15 -12.49
CA PHE A 32 -19.40 -3.54 -12.87
C PHE A 32 -18.29 -4.28 -12.10
N HIS A 33 -18.03 -3.87 -10.86
CA HIS A 33 -17.12 -4.60 -9.98
C HIS A 33 -17.64 -6.02 -9.72
N LYS A 34 -16.72 -6.99 -9.74
CA LYS A 34 -17.01 -8.42 -9.59
C LYS A 34 -16.27 -9.01 -8.41
N LYS A 35 -16.88 -9.97 -7.72
CA LYS A 35 -16.25 -10.69 -6.63
C LYS A 35 -14.93 -11.30 -7.08
N GLY A 36 -13.89 -11.14 -6.27
CA GLY A 36 -12.52 -11.58 -6.57
C GLY A 36 -11.68 -10.57 -7.36
N GLN A 37 -12.27 -9.48 -7.87
CA GLN A 37 -11.50 -8.39 -8.48
C GLN A 37 -10.56 -7.76 -7.45
N LYS A 38 -9.33 -7.47 -7.87
CA LYS A 38 -8.27 -6.91 -7.03
C LYS A 38 -7.77 -5.59 -7.60
N PHE A 39 -7.52 -4.63 -6.71
CA PHE A 39 -6.87 -3.37 -7.02
C PHE A 39 -5.68 -3.22 -6.08
N GLU A 40 -4.51 -2.99 -6.66
CA GLU A 40 -3.27 -2.84 -5.91
C GLU A 40 -2.85 -1.37 -5.96
N ILE A 41 -2.48 -0.83 -4.81
CA ILE A 41 -2.01 0.55 -4.64
C ILE A 41 -0.63 0.48 -3.99
N ASN A 42 0.40 0.66 -4.82
CA ASN A 42 1.81 0.62 -4.39
C ASN A 42 2.45 2.02 -4.32
N ASP A 43 1.70 3.06 -4.71
CA ASP A 43 2.15 4.45 -4.72
C ASP A 43 0.95 5.40 -4.43
N TYR A 44 1.11 6.72 -4.65
CA TYR A 44 0.04 7.71 -4.46
C TYR A 44 -1.00 7.75 -5.59
N THR A 45 -0.93 6.88 -6.59
CA THR A 45 -1.87 6.91 -7.71
C THR A 45 -3.19 6.22 -7.36
N THR A 46 -4.26 6.66 -8.03
CA THR A 46 -5.55 5.95 -7.94
C THR A 46 -5.50 4.69 -8.81
N PRO A 47 -5.84 3.51 -8.28
CA PRO A 47 -5.73 2.28 -9.05
C PRO A 47 -6.69 2.28 -10.23
N LYS A 48 -6.18 1.90 -11.40
CA LYS A 48 -6.96 1.88 -12.64
C LYS A 48 -8.17 0.96 -12.49
N GLY A 49 -9.34 1.49 -12.88
CA GLY A 49 -10.58 0.73 -12.91
C GLY A 49 -11.33 0.66 -11.59
N LEU A 50 -10.79 1.14 -10.48
CA LEU A 50 -11.56 1.34 -9.25
C LEU A 50 -12.55 2.49 -9.45
N CYS A 51 -13.82 2.32 -9.07
CA CYS A 51 -14.78 3.41 -9.25
C CYS A 51 -14.45 4.62 -8.38
N PHE A 52 -14.68 5.81 -8.92
CA PHE A 52 -14.33 7.08 -8.26
C PHE A 52 -15.03 7.25 -6.90
N GLU A 53 -16.28 6.81 -6.79
CA GLU A 53 -17.07 6.83 -5.56
C GLU A 53 -16.39 6.04 -4.43
N THR A 54 -15.90 4.82 -4.73
CA THR A 54 -15.14 4.02 -3.76
C THR A 54 -13.79 4.65 -3.47
N ALA A 55 -13.04 5.06 -4.51
CA ALA A 55 -11.70 5.65 -4.34
C ALA A 55 -11.71 6.87 -3.42
N HIS A 56 -12.67 7.78 -3.61
CA HIS A 56 -12.85 8.95 -2.76
C HIS A 56 -13.21 8.57 -1.32
N ALA A 57 -14.13 7.62 -1.14
CA ALA A 57 -14.64 7.25 0.18
C ALA A 57 -13.63 6.48 1.04
N ILE A 58 -12.75 5.66 0.43
CA ILE A 58 -11.74 4.89 1.17
C ILE A 58 -10.46 5.67 1.45
N TYR A 59 -10.19 6.75 0.71
CA TYR A 59 -8.93 7.48 0.81
C TYR A 59 -8.54 7.88 2.26
N PRO A 60 -9.44 8.43 3.09
CA PRO A 60 -9.09 8.77 4.48
C PRO A 60 -8.61 7.57 5.31
N LEU A 61 -9.22 6.39 5.10
CA LEU A 61 -8.82 5.16 5.75
C LEU A 61 -7.44 4.70 5.25
N LEU A 62 -7.22 4.71 3.93
CA LEU A 62 -5.91 4.34 3.36
C LEU A 62 -4.81 5.29 3.88
N PHE A 63 -5.09 6.58 3.94
CA PHE A 63 -4.15 7.59 4.46
C PHE A 63 -3.83 7.35 5.94
N ALA A 64 -4.83 7.11 6.79
CA ALA A 64 -4.58 6.76 8.19
C ALA A 64 -3.75 5.48 8.33
N MET A 65 -4.09 4.45 7.56
CA MET A 65 -3.34 3.19 7.55
C MET A 65 -1.90 3.36 7.04
N ARG A 66 -1.61 4.30 6.12
CA ARG A 66 -0.23 4.65 5.73
C ARG A 66 0.56 5.24 6.90
N LEU A 67 -0.09 6.04 7.75
CA LEU A 67 0.50 6.63 8.95
C LEU A 67 0.52 5.64 10.14
N ASP A 68 0.69 4.36 9.87
CA ASP A 68 0.77 3.30 10.87
C ASP A 68 -0.45 3.15 11.80
N ALA A 69 -1.62 3.74 11.45
CA ALA A 69 -2.80 3.67 12.32
C ALA A 69 -3.28 2.23 12.56
N ASP A 70 -3.64 1.94 13.81
CA ASP A 70 -4.23 0.67 14.23
C ASP A 70 -5.75 0.69 14.01
N VAL A 71 -6.21 0.06 12.92
CA VAL A 71 -7.64 0.05 12.57
C VAL A 71 -8.49 -0.81 13.49
N THR A 72 -7.92 -1.56 14.45
CA THR A 72 -8.71 -2.25 15.48
C THR A 72 -9.48 -1.27 16.35
N LYS A 73 -8.96 -0.04 16.51
CA LYS A 73 -9.65 1.07 17.20
C LYS A 73 -10.89 1.57 16.45
N LEU A 74 -11.05 1.16 15.19
CA LEU A 74 -12.21 1.44 14.35
C LEU A 74 -13.11 0.18 14.17
N GLY A 75 -12.91 -0.84 15.02
CA GLY A 75 -13.71 -2.07 15.02
C GLY A 75 -13.28 -3.10 13.97
N ALA A 76 -12.04 -3.05 13.49
CA ALA A 76 -11.46 -4.15 12.73
C ALA A 76 -10.95 -5.28 13.65
N GLU A 77 -10.93 -6.51 13.15
CA GLU A 77 -10.34 -7.65 13.87
C GLU A 77 -8.81 -7.65 13.83
N GLU A 78 -8.24 -7.21 12.71
CA GLU A 78 -6.80 -7.14 12.48
C GLU A 78 -6.36 -5.70 12.19
N SER A 79 -5.19 -5.29 12.69
CA SER A 79 -4.72 -3.90 12.62
C SER A 79 -4.36 -3.41 11.22
N ASN A 80 -4.24 -4.32 10.25
CA ASN A 80 -3.90 -4.03 8.86
C ASN A 80 -5.01 -4.44 7.87
N ILE A 81 -6.18 -4.90 8.34
CA ILE A 81 -7.29 -5.31 7.49
C ILE A 81 -8.56 -4.58 7.86
N ARG A 82 -9.27 -4.04 6.87
CA ARG A 82 -10.58 -3.43 7.07
C ARG A 82 -11.56 -3.82 5.97
N PHE A 83 -12.77 -4.20 6.38
CA PHE A 83 -13.89 -4.34 5.45
C PHE A 83 -14.59 -3.00 5.27
N PHE A 84 -14.91 -2.68 4.02
CA PHE A 84 -15.55 -1.43 3.64
C PHE A 84 -16.69 -1.71 2.66
N ASN A 85 -17.89 -1.20 2.97
CA ASN A 85 -19.00 -1.19 2.02
C ASN A 85 -18.89 0.06 1.16
N CYS A 86 -19.07 -0.07 -0.16
CA CYS A 86 -19.16 1.10 -1.02
C CYS A 86 -20.29 2.03 -0.55
N PRO A 87 -20.26 3.33 -0.86
CA PRO A 87 -21.29 4.27 -0.41
C PRO A 87 -22.73 3.86 -0.82
N ALA A 88 -22.89 3.24 -2.00
CA ALA A 88 -24.15 2.67 -2.46
C ALA A 88 -24.53 1.34 -1.79
N ARG A 89 -23.63 0.73 -0.99
CA ARG A 89 -23.78 -0.55 -0.26
C ARG A 89 -24.01 -1.79 -1.13
N GLU A 90 -23.74 -1.69 -2.43
CA GLU A 90 -23.86 -2.79 -3.40
C GLU A 90 -22.63 -3.72 -3.39
N ILE A 91 -21.47 -3.21 -2.99
CA ILE A 91 -20.19 -3.93 -3.02
C ILE A 91 -19.52 -3.84 -1.66
N LYS A 92 -18.96 -4.96 -1.19
CA LYS A 92 -18.06 -5.01 -0.04
C LYS A 92 -16.64 -5.30 -0.48
N PHE A 93 -15.72 -4.49 0.02
CA PHE A 93 -14.29 -4.61 -0.21
C PHE A 93 -13.58 -5.07 1.06
N LYS A 94 -12.59 -5.95 0.92
CA LYS A 94 -11.52 -6.16 1.90
C LYS A 94 -10.35 -5.28 1.51
N ILE A 95 -9.89 -4.43 2.41
CA ILE A 95 -8.70 -3.61 2.27
C ILE A 95 -7.62 -4.21 3.17
N GLU A 96 -6.48 -4.53 2.61
CA GLU A 96 -5.33 -5.09 3.32
C GLU A 96 -4.11 -4.19 3.11
N ARG A 97 -3.51 -3.69 4.19
CA ARG A 97 -2.23 -2.98 4.18
C ARG A 97 -1.09 -3.99 4.28
N PHE A 98 -0.07 -3.81 3.46
CA PHE A 98 1.16 -4.60 3.50
C PHE A 98 2.40 -3.71 3.43
N ARG A 99 3.51 -4.17 4.01
CA ARG A 99 4.81 -3.50 3.91
C ARG A 99 5.41 -3.75 2.52
N GLN A 100 6.11 -2.77 1.99
CA GLN A 100 6.86 -2.89 0.74
C GLN A 100 8.22 -2.19 0.84
N CYS A 101 9.17 -2.61 0.01
CA CYS A 101 10.50 -2.05 -0.04
C CYS A 101 10.44 -0.62 -0.58
N ASN A 102 10.95 0.35 0.17
CA ASN A 102 11.07 1.71 -0.34
C ASN A 102 11.89 1.75 -1.63
N ASN A 103 12.94 0.94 -1.77
CA ASN A 103 13.80 1.02 -2.96
C ASN A 103 13.19 0.35 -4.21
N CYS A 104 12.66 -0.87 -4.08
CA CYS A 104 12.23 -1.67 -5.25
C CYS A 104 10.71 -1.92 -5.33
N GLY A 105 9.92 -1.48 -4.35
CA GLY A 105 8.47 -1.67 -4.31
C GLY A 105 8.01 -3.11 -4.06
N LYS A 106 8.92 -4.06 -3.86
CA LYS A 106 8.57 -5.46 -3.55
C LYS A 106 7.82 -5.52 -2.22
N LYS A 107 6.69 -6.24 -2.16
CA LYS A 107 6.00 -6.58 -0.90
C LYS A 107 6.96 -7.36 0.02
N ILE A 108 7.04 -6.96 1.28
CA ILE A 108 7.96 -7.53 2.28
C ILE A 108 7.13 -8.10 3.43
N GLU A 109 7.46 -9.33 3.84
CA GLU A 109 7.01 -9.89 5.11
C GLU A 109 7.80 -9.26 6.28
N LYS A 110 7.20 -9.22 7.47
CA LYS A 110 7.71 -8.42 8.59
C LYS A 110 9.15 -8.78 8.99
N GLU A 111 9.53 -10.05 8.82
CA GLU A 111 10.82 -10.62 9.21
C GLU A 111 11.97 -10.25 8.24
N GLU A 112 11.66 -9.70 7.06
CA GLU A 112 12.65 -9.32 6.04
C GLU A 112 12.78 -7.81 5.86
N LEU A 113 12.22 -7.02 6.79
CA LEU A 113 12.22 -5.57 6.76
C LEU A 113 13.44 -5.00 7.51
N PHE A 114 14.28 -4.26 6.80
CA PHE A 114 15.49 -3.63 7.35
C PHE A 114 15.35 -2.12 7.38
N ASP A 115 15.79 -1.52 8.48
CA ASP A 115 15.96 -0.09 8.61
C ASP A 115 17.29 0.36 7.98
N ARG A 116 17.22 1.38 7.13
CA ARG A 116 18.38 2.08 6.56
C ARG A 116 18.13 3.57 6.61
N GLU A 117 19.12 4.34 7.03
CA GLU A 117 19.05 5.80 6.98
C GLU A 117 19.82 6.31 5.77
N LYS A 118 19.20 7.20 4.98
CA LYS A 118 19.89 7.94 3.93
C LYS A 118 19.96 9.41 4.29
N GLN A 119 21.18 9.92 4.34
CA GLN A 119 21.46 11.33 4.60
C GLN A 119 21.38 12.14 3.29
N TYR A 120 20.67 13.27 3.35
CA TYR A 120 20.70 14.34 2.36
C TYR A 120 21.21 15.62 3.03
N GLU A 121 21.52 16.65 2.25
CA GLU A 121 22.08 17.91 2.76
C GLU A 121 21.21 18.57 3.84
N ASN A 122 19.88 18.42 3.76
CA ASN A 122 18.93 19.13 4.63
C ASN A 122 18.00 18.23 5.44
N TYR A 123 18.05 16.90 5.27
CA TYR A 123 17.19 15.95 5.98
C TYR A 123 17.74 14.52 5.88
N SER A 124 17.26 13.63 6.76
CA SER A 124 17.50 12.20 6.63
C SER A 124 16.18 11.45 6.37
N LEU A 125 16.28 10.37 5.60
CA LEU A 125 15.17 9.46 5.33
C LEU A 125 15.42 8.12 6.01
N ASN A 126 14.44 7.68 6.80
CA ASN A 126 14.38 6.32 7.29
C ASN A 126 13.67 5.46 6.25
N LEU A 127 14.41 4.53 5.67
CA LEU A 127 13.96 3.61 4.63
C LEU A 127 13.76 2.23 5.25
N LYS A 128 12.60 1.65 4.96
CA LYS A 128 12.26 0.24 5.12
C LYS A 128 12.58 -0.48 3.82
N VAL A 129 13.63 -1.28 3.81
CA VAL A 129 14.12 -1.98 2.61
C VAL A 129 14.13 -3.49 2.79
N CYS A 130 14.01 -4.22 1.69
CA CYS A 130 14.17 -5.67 1.70
C CYS A 130 15.66 -6.05 1.84
N SER A 131 15.92 -7.31 2.22
CA SER A 131 17.27 -7.86 2.42
C SER A 131 18.23 -7.63 1.24
N GLU A 132 17.73 -7.73 0.00
CA GLU A 132 18.52 -7.50 -1.21
C GLU A 132 18.93 -6.03 -1.36
N CYS A 133 18.00 -5.10 -1.12
CA CYS A 133 18.27 -3.67 -1.20
C CYS A 133 19.09 -3.17 0.00
N ALA A 134 18.94 -3.79 1.17
CA ALA A 134 19.72 -3.50 2.36
C ALA A 134 21.23 -3.66 2.14
N LYS A 135 21.63 -4.71 1.39
CA LYS A 135 23.03 -5.01 1.03
C LYS A 135 23.62 -4.02 0.01
N LEU A 136 22.78 -3.32 -0.73
CA LEU A 136 23.20 -2.34 -1.74
C LEU A 136 23.34 -0.93 -1.16
N LEU A 137 22.84 -0.72 0.06
CA LEU A 137 22.86 0.55 0.80
C LEU A 137 23.92 0.55 1.92
N GLU A 138 24.76 -0.50 1.99
CA GLU A 138 25.97 -0.59 2.81
C GLU A 138 27.17 0.02 2.08
#